data_AF-A0A7S3FY35-F1
#
_entry.id   AF-A0A7S3FY35-F1
#
_cell.length_a   1.000
_cell.length_b   1.000
_cell.length_c   1.000
_cell.angle_alpha   90.00
_cell.angle_beta   90.00
_cell.angle_gamma   90.00
#
_symmetry.space_group_name_H-M   'P 1'
#
loop_
_entity.id
_entity.type
_entity.pdbx_description
1 polymer ?
#
loop_
_entity_poly.entity_id
_entity_poly.type
_entity_poly.pdbx_seq_one_letter_code
_entity_poly.pdbx_strand_id
1 'polypeptide(L)'
;KQRKHERVQAARIEEMTKDAHMIQLRQEIQTIESLNNVSGLLAMSKFLDRMQPKSVVRLFTKTCQVIKSENQRQRMSPNLELIDYKQEEGMKEMVKFIGDNWAFGALGIDSTTSNRDRIQILEAMLSIGLKNTKILGETCNLIMADSINNVEAVTQILNILAKFKYSLSQELEGEKLEEVKGQFGGVTPDEMLLQKCAQIMKKEPVIKPHVSCLMIWNLYAIGYRSDRELIDKLSKSLVSNLQLLSPQELVSCFKAFAYFGYVPEEARSGLIVQAIRSSDKLDFKSLAEICESHALICERQGYFPDKTLLTVVRNLIVKHNREDKLGKLVYKASSMFNDEVQLTHQMELMIAHRDRLSAIEDSNYLLPKQVAQFMNAFALSEYYDFELYQVLEQCLVQQMDLATGPQLVQVFGAHQRLTLNM
;
A
#
# COMPACT_ATOMS: atom_id res chain seq x y z
N LYS A 1 -55.01 15.76 -31.02
CA LYS A 1 -54.75 14.40 -31.56
C LYS A 1 -53.37 14.29 -32.21
N GLN A 2 -52.99 15.21 -33.10
CA GLN A 2 -51.66 15.24 -33.75
C GLN A 2 -50.46 15.23 -32.78
N ARG A 3 -50.42 16.12 -31.78
CA ARG A 3 -49.36 16.13 -30.74
C ARG A 3 -49.22 14.82 -29.95
N LYS A 4 -50.31 14.05 -29.80
CA LYS A 4 -50.26 12.73 -29.13
C LYS A 4 -49.64 11.67 -30.04
N HIS A 5 -49.91 11.75 -31.36
CA HIS A 5 -49.32 10.87 -32.35
C HIS A 5 -47.82 11.11 -32.52
N GLU A 6 -47.39 12.38 -32.58
CA GLU A 6 -45.97 12.76 -32.65
C GLU A 6 -45.18 12.28 -31.43
N ARG A 7 -45.73 12.42 -30.21
CA ARG A 7 -45.10 11.90 -28.99
C ARG A 7 -44.94 10.38 -28.99
N VAL A 8 -45.93 9.64 -29.49
CA VAL A 8 -45.86 8.18 -29.57
C VAL A 8 -44.85 7.74 -30.64
N GLN A 9 -44.79 8.41 -31.78
CA GLN A 9 -43.77 8.13 -32.81
C GLN A 9 -42.36 8.43 -32.30
N ALA A 10 -42.16 9.57 -31.62
CA ALA A 10 -40.87 9.93 -31.04
C ALA A 10 -40.40 8.89 -30.00
N ALA A 11 -41.29 8.47 -29.09
CA ALA A 11 -40.97 7.44 -28.11
C ALA A 11 -40.60 6.10 -28.76
N ARG A 12 -41.29 5.71 -29.83
CA ARG A 12 -40.99 4.47 -30.57
C ARG A 12 -39.65 4.53 -31.30
N ILE A 13 -39.31 5.69 -31.88
CA ILE A 13 -37.99 5.90 -32.51
C ILE A 13 -36.89 5.81 -31.45
N GLU A 14 -37.08 6.45 -30.29
CA GLU A 14 -36.12 6.40 -29.19
C GLU A 14 -35.91 4.96 -28.66
N GLU A 15 -36.98 4.18 -28.54
CA GLU A 15 -36.93 2.77 -28.16
C GLU A 15 -36.16 1.93 -29.18
N MET A 16 -36.46 2.09 -30.48
CA MET A 16 -35.73 1.39 -31.54
C MET A 16 -34.25 1.76 -31.59
N THR A 17 -33.89 3.03 -31.34
CA THR A 17 -32.50 3.46 -31.27
C THR A 17 -31.77 2.82 -30.08
N LYS A 18 -32.42 2.73 -28.92
CA LYS A 18 -31.87 2.04 -27.74
C LYS A 18 -31.64 0.55 -28.01
N ASP A 19 -32.59 -0.11 -28.66
CA ASP A 19 -32.45 -1.52 -29.04
C ASP A 19 -31.30 -1.74 -30.02
N ALA A 20 -31.18 -0.89 -31.04
CA ALA A 20 -30.07 -0.96 -32.00
C ALA A 20 -28.70 -0.80 -31.30
N HIS A 21 -28.57 0.16 -30.39
CA HIS A 21 -27.35 0.35 -29.59
C HIS A 21 -27.04 -0.86 -28.70
N MET A 22 -28.06 -1.47 -28.10
CA MET A 22 -27.89 -2.66 -27.27
C MET A 22 -27.47 -3.89 -28.09
N ILE A 23 -28.00 -4.05 -29.30
CA ILE A 23 -27.58 -5.11 -30.23
C ILE A 23 -26.12 -4.91 -30.65
N GLN A 24 -25.76 -3.69 -31.06
CA GLN A 24 -24.38 -3.34 -31.42
C GLN A 24 -23.41 -3.62 -30.26
N LEU A 25 -23.73 -3.15 -29.06
CA LEU A 25 -22.92 -3.37 -27.86
C LEU A 25 -22.68 -4.87 -27.58
N ARG A 26 -23.73 -5.70 -27.71
CA ARG A 26 -23.61 -7.16 -27.52
C ARG A 26 -22.69 -7.80 -28.55
N GLN A 27 -22.81 -7.41 -29.81
CA GLN A 27 -21.98 -7.93 -30.90
C GLN A 27 -20.51 -7.53 -30.69
N GLU A 28 -20.25 -6.25 -30.40
CA GLU A 28 -18.90 -5.74 -30.10
C GLU A 28 -18.25 -6.51 -28.95
N ILE A 29 -18.96 -6.69 -27.82
CA ILE A 29 -18.46 -7.45 -26.67
C ILE A 29 -18.18 -8.91 -27.04
N GLN A 30 -19.09 -9.56 -27.78
CA GLN A 30 -18.89 -10.96 -28.20
C GLN A 30 -17.65 -11.12 -29.09
N THR A 31 -17.44 -10.19 -30.02
CA THR A 31 -16.23 -10.16 -30.85
C THR A 31 -14.98 -10.00 -29.99
N ILE A 32 -14.96 -9.04 -29.06
CA ILE A 32 -13.83 -8.83 -28.14
C ILE A 32 -13.53 -10.10 -27.33
N GLU A 33 -14.56 -10.79 -26.82
CA GLU A 33 -14.38 -12.02 -26.03
C GLU A 33 -13.82 -13.19 -26.83
N SER A 34 -14.16 -13.28 -28.12
CA SER A 34 -13.66 -14.33 -28.99
C SER A 34 -12.16 -14.19 -29.29
N LEU A 35 -11.61 -12.99 -29.12
CA LEU A 35 -10.18 -12.71 -29.34
C LEU A 35 -9.36 -13.01 -28.08
N ASN A 36 -8.38 -13.90 -28.23
CA ASN A 36 -7.48 -14.32 -27.14
C ASN A 36 -5.99 -14.10 -27.49
N ASN A 37 -5.69 -13.21 -28.43
CA ASN A 37 -4.33 -12.81 -28.79
C ASN A 37 -4.23 -11.28 -28.79
N VAL A 38 -3.08 -10.74 -28.37
CA VAL A 38 -2.89 -9.29 -28.22
C VAL A 38 -3.01 -8.57 -29.56
N SER A 39 -2.42 -9.08 -30.64
CA SER A 39 -2.42 -8.44 -31.95
C SER A 39 -3.83 -8.20 -32.51
N GLY A 40 -4.72 -9.18 -32.39
CA GLY A 40 -6.11 -9.08 -32.84
C GLY A 40 -6.90 -8.05 -32.01
N LEU A 41 -6.67 -8.00 -30.70
CA LEU A 41 -7.28 -6.99 -29.84
C LEU A 41 -6.75 -5.58 -30.16
N LEU A 42 -5.43 -5.44 -30.34
CA LEU A 42 -4.82 -4.16 -30.73
C LEU A 42 -5.28 -3.70 -32.11
N ALA A 43 -5.56 -4.61 -33.07
CA ALA A 43 -6.10 -4.23 -34.37
C ALA A 43 -7.48 -3.57 -34.27
N MET A 44 -8.28 -3.88 -33.23
CA MET A 44 -9.58 -3.26 -32.99
C MET A 44 -9.48 -1.79 -32.54
N SER A 45 -8.31 -1.33 -32.08
CA SER A 45 -8.09 0.07 -31.65
C SER A 45 -8.38 1.09 -32.76
N LYS A 46 -8.28 0.69 -34.03
CA LYS A 46 -8.61 1.53 -35.19
C LYS A 46 -10.10 1.90 -35.29
N PHE A 47 -10.97 1.26 -34.50
CA PHE A 47 -12.41 1.47 -34.53
C PHE A 47 -12.95 2.16 -33.27
N LEU A 48 -12.10 2.63 -32.36
CA LEU A 48 -12.50 3.18 -31.05
C LEU A 48 -13.57 4.28 -31.17
N ASP A 49 -13.42 5.19 -32.13
CA ASP A 49 -14.36 6.32 -32.34
C ASP A 49 -15.79 5.87 -32.70
N ARG A 50 -15.95 4.63 -33.15
CA ARG A 50 -17.25 4.06 -33.57
C ARG A 50 -17.82 3.08 -32.56
N MET A 51 -17.02 2.70 -31.56
CA MET A 51 -17.41 1.73 -30.54
C MET A 51 -18.22 2.38 -29.44
N GLN A 52 -19.12 1.60 -28.83
CA GLN A 52 -19.80 2.05 -27.63
C GLN A 52 -18.80 2.20 -26.47
N PRO A 53 -18.97 3.16 -25.55
CA PRO A 53 -18.05 3.38 -24.43
C PRO A 53 -17.74 2.12 -23.62
N LYS A 54 -18.76 1.30 -23.36
CA LYS A 54 -18.61 0.01 -22.66
C LYS A 54 -17.78 -1.01 -23.45
N SER A 55 -17.86 -1.00 -24.77
CA SER A 55 -17.03 -1.84 -25.63
C SER A 55 -15.58 -1.39 -25.58
N VAL A 56 -15.31 -0.08 -25.52
CA VAL A 56 -13.95 0.45 -25.34
C VAL A 56 -13.36 0.01 -24.00
N VAL A 57 -14.12 0.14 -22.89
CA VAL A 57 -13.73 -0.38 -21.57
C VAL A 57 -13.39 -1.87 -21.66
N ARG A 58 -14.27 -2.66 -22.31
CA ARG A 58 -14.08 -4.11 -22.41
C ARG A 58 -12.86 -4.48 -23.26
N LEU A 59 -12.68 -3.82 -24.40
CA LEU A 59 -11.54 -4.02 -25.28
C LEU A 59 -10.23 -3.74 -24.54
N PHE A 60 -10.13 -2.60 -23.87
CA PHE A 60 -8.93 -2.21 -23.13
C PHE A 60 -8.61 -3.18 -21.99
N THR A 61 -9.61 -3.51 -21.17
CA THR A 61 -9.42 -4.41 -20.02
C THR A 61 -9.05 -5.83 -20.46
N LYS A 62 -9.70 -6.37 -21.50
CA LYS A 62 -9.35 -7.67 -22.09
C LYS A 62 -7.93 -7.66 -22.65
N THR A 63 -7.54 -6.60 -23.37
CA THR A 63 -6.18 -6.45 -23.91
C THR A 63 -5.13 -6.53 -22.80
N CYS A 64 -5.32 -5.77 -21.71
CA CYS A 64 -4.40 -5.82 -20.56
C CYS A 64 -4.35 -7.21 -19.91
N GLN A 65 -5.48 -7.92 -19.81
CA GLN A 65 -5.53 -9.28 -19.25
C GLN A 65 -4.75 -10.29 -20.10
N VAL A 66 -4.87 -10.21 -21.43
CA VAL A 66 -4.12 -11.08 -22.35
C VAL A 66 -2.63 -10.76 -22.27
N ILE A 67 -2.25 -9.48 -22.31
CA ILE A 67 -0.84 -9.04 -22.13
C ILE A 67 -0.26 -9.57 -20.82
N LYS A 68 -0.98 -9.43 -19.69
CA LYS A 68 -0.53 -9.95 -18.40
C LYS A 68 -0.27 -11.46 -18.44
N SER A 69 -1.18 -12.21 -19.06
CA SER A 69 -1.08 -13.66 -19.19
C SER A 69 0.12 -14.07 -20.07
N GLU A 70 0.35 -13.35 -21.17
CA GLU A 70 1.51 -13.58 -22.04
C GLU A 70 2.83 -13.24 -21.35
N ASN A 71 2.91 -12.10 -20.66
CA ASN A 71 4.09 -11.72 -19.87
C ASN A 71 4.44 -12.77 -18.80
N GLN A 72 3.43 -13.37 -18.18
CA GLN A 72 3.65 -14.47 -17.22
C GLN A 72 4.20 -15.73 -17.90
N ARG A 73 3.71 -16.09 -19.09
CA ARG A 73 4.24 -17.21 -19.88
C ARG A 73 5.67 -16.98 -20.35
N GLN A 74 5.98 -15.76 -20.79
CA GLN A 74 7.33 -15.35 -21.22
C GLN A 74 8.34 -15.44 -20.08
N ARG A 75 7.98 -15.00 -18.86
CA ARG A 75 8.85 -15.12 -17.68
C ARG A 75 9.20 -16.57 -17.31
N MET A 76 8.37 -17.54 -17.68
CA MET A 76 8.65 -18.95 -17.49
C MET A 76 9.49 -19.56 -18.62
N SER A 77 9.72 -18.82 -19.71
CA SER A 77 10.45 -19.26 -20.90
C SER A 77 11.67 -18.35 -21.14
N PRO A 78 12.85 -18.67 -20.60
CA PRO A 78 14.02 -17.78 -20.60
C PRO A 78 14.54 -17.40 -22.00
N ASN A 79 14.08 -18.07 -23.06
CA ASN A 79 14.49 -17.82 -24.44
C ASN A 79 13.51 -16.96 -25.25
N LEU A 80 12.39 -16.51 -24.68
CA LEU A 80 11.45 -15.63 -25.38
C LEU A 80 11.81 -14.17 -25.14
N GLU A 81 11.90 -13.40 -26.23
CA GLU A 81 12.05 -11.94 -26.15
C GLU A 81 10.80 -11.32 -25.51
N LEU A 82 11.01 -10.45 -24.52
CA LEU A 82 9.92 -9.79 -23.81
C LEU A 82 9.39 -8.65 -24.68
N ILE A 83 8.21 -8.84 -25.28
CA ILE A 83 7.58 -7.80 -26.10
C ILE A 83 7.03 -6.71 -25.17
N ASP A 84 7.51 -5.48 -25.31
CA ASP A 84 6.93 -4.33 -24.61
C ASP A 84 5.67 -3.83 -25.32
N TYR A 85 4.56 -4.53 -25.07
CA TYR A 85 3.25 -4.17 -25.61
C TYR A 85 2.79 -2.75 -25.28
N LYS A 86 3.44 -2.03 -24.35
CA LYS A 86 3.16 -0.63 -24.06
C LYS A 86 3.62 0.30 -25.19
N GLN A 87 4.57 -0.15 -26.02
CA GLN A 87 5.10 0.61 -27.14
C GLN A 87 4.35 0.37 -28.45
N GLU A 88 3.53 -0.67 -28.51
CA GLU A 88 2.70 -0.98 -29.67
C GLU A 88 1.72 0.15 -29.98
N GLU A 89 1.60 0.50 -31.26
CA GLU A 89 0.81 1.66 -31.69
C GLU A 89 -0.65 1.55 -31.28
N GLY A 90 -1.25 0.36 -31.44
CA GLY A 90 -2.64 0.15 -31.03
C GLY A 90 -2.88 0.34 -29.52
N MET A 91 -1.87 0.07 -28.67
CA MET A 91 -1.98 0.34 -27.24
C MET A 91 -1.89 1.84 -26.97
N LYS A 92 -0.94 2.53 -27.63
CA LYS A 92 -0.81 3.99 -27.56
C LYS A 92 -2.09 4.70 -27.99
N GLU A 93 -2.70 4.27 -29.09
CA GLU A 93 -3.98 4.78 -29.61
C GLU A 93 -5.11 4.58 -28.59
N MET A 94 -5.27 3.38 -28.02
CA MET A 94 -6.28 3.12 -26.98
C MET A 94 -6.08 4.02 -25.76
N VAL A 95 -4.85 4.11 -25.26
CA VAL A 95 -4.53 4.91 -24.07
C VAL A 95 -4.78 6.38 -24.31
N LYS A 96 -4.41 6.88 -25.50
CA LYS A 96 -4.68 8.25 -25.92
C LYS A 96 -6.18 8.52 -25.99
N PHE A 97 -6.94 7.66 -26.67
CA PHE A 97 -8.40 7.79 -26.77
C PHE A 97 -9.06 7.82 -25.39
N ILE A 98 -8.67 6.91 -24.50
CA ILE A 98 -9.19 6.85 -23.13
C ILE A 98 -8.85 8.13 -22.38
N GLY A 99 -7.61 8.60 -22.45
CA GLY A 99 -7.17 9.83 -21.80
C GLY A 99 -7.89 11.07 -22.32
N ASP A 100 -8.11 11.17 -23.63
CA ASP A 100 -8.81 12.29 -24.26
C ASP A 100 -10.31 12.33 -23.93
N ASN A 101 -10.90 11.16 -23.62
CA ASN A 101 -12.33 11.03 -23.29
C ASN A 101 -12.61 10.85 -21.79
N TRP A 102 -11.59 10.90 -20.92
CA TRP A 102 -11.72 10.45 -19.52
C TRP A 102 -12.57 11.36 -18.64
N ALA A 103 -12.34 12.67 -18.73
CA ALA A 103 -13.08 13.67 -17.95
C ALA A 103 -14.32 14.15 -18.72
N PHE A 104 -14.15 14.43 -20.01
CA PHE A 104 -15.17 14.91 -20.93
C PHE A 104 -15.25 13.97 -22.14
N GLY A 105 -16.44 13.70 -22.66
CA GLY A 105 -16.62 12.84 -23.84
C GLY A 105 -17.16 11.45 -23.52
N ALA A 106 -16.77 10.46 -24.33
CA ALA A 106 -17.37 9.12 -24.32
C ALA A 106 -17.21 8.37 -22.98
N LEU A 107 -16.14 8.68 -22.23
CA LEU A 107 -15.84 8.10 -20.91
C LEU A 107 -15.92 9.16 -19.80
N GLY A 108 -16.50 10.34 -20.08
CA GLY A 108 -16.56 11.50 -19.18
C GLY A 108 -17.66 11.41 -18.11
N ILE A 109 -17.84 12.49 -17.34
CA ILE A 109 -18.84 12.57 -16.26
C ILE A 109 -20.26 12.40 -16.80
N ASP A 110 -20.54 13.00 -17.96
CA ASP A 110 -21.87 12.98 -18.58
C ASP A 110 -22.15 11.69 -19.36
N SER A 111 -21.21 10.74 -19.36
CA SER A 111 -21.33 9.51 -20.13
C SER A 111 -22.03 8.40 -19.34
N THR A 112 -22.38 7.32 -20.04
CA THR A 112 -22.99 6.13 -19.41
C THR A 112 -21.96 5.23 -18.71
N THR A 113 -20.69 5.64 -18.68
CA THR A 113 -19.59 4.90 -18.06
C THR A 113 -19.67 5.01 -16.54
N SER A 114 -19.78 3.87 -15.87
CA SER A 114 -19.90 3.83 -14.41
C SER A 114 -18.55 3.98 -13.70
N ASN A 115 -18.57 4.33 -12.41
CA ASN A 115 -17.36 4.31 -11.57
C ASN A 115 -16.69 2.92 -11.55
N ARG A 116 -17.48 1.85 -11.66
CA ARG A 116 -16.96 0.49 -11.77
C ARG A 116 -16.15 0.30 -13.05
N ASP A 117 -16.62 0.82 -14.18
CA ASP A 117 -15.92 0.74 -15.45
C ASP A 117 -14.59 1.52 -15.42
N ARG A 118 -14.60 2.72 -14.81
CA ARG A 118 -13.38 3.51 -14.58
C ARG A 118 -12.35 2.75 -13.74
N ILE A 119 -12.79 2.16 -12.63
CA ILE A 119 -11.92 1.35 -11.76
C ILE A 119 -11.37 0.15 -12.53
N GLN A 120 -12.17 -0.54 -13.34
CA GLN A 120 -11.68 -1.67 -14.15
C GLN A 120 -10.56 -1.27 -15.11
N ILE A 121 -10.66 -0.10 -15.75
CA ILE A 121 -9.58 0.43 -16.60
C ILE A 121 -8.32 0.69 -15.76
N LEU A 122 -8.46 1.36 -14.62
CA LEU A 122 -7.33 1.67 -13.74
C LEU A 122 -6.65 0.41 -13.17
N GLU A 123 -7.43 -0.61 -12.79
CA GLU A 123 -6.92 -1.91 -12.36
C GLU A 123 -6.22 -2.67 -13.50
N ALA A 124 -6.79 -2.61 -14.72
CA ALA A 124 -6.17 -3.19 -15.91
C ALA A 124 -4.82 -2.54 -16.22
N MET A 125 -4.74 -1.21 -16.18
CA MET A 125 -3.50 -0.44 -16.30
C MET A 125 -2.47 -0.88 -15.25
N LEU A 126 -2.89 -0.94 -13.98
CA LEU A 126 -2.03 -1.37 -12.88
C LEU A 126 -1.49 -2.80 -13.08
N SER A 127 -2.33 -3.70 -13.60
CA SER A 127 -2.00 -5.11 -13.77
C SER A 127 -0.84 -5.37 -14.75
N ILE A 128 -0.61 -4.45 -15.69
CA ILE A 128 0.51 -4.47 -16.65
C ILE A 128 1.56 -3.39 -16.35
N GLY A 129 1.40 -2.62 -15.26
CA GLY A 129 2.28 -1.52 -14.89
C GLY A 129 2.29 -0.37 -15.92
N LEU A 130 1.15 -0.11 -16.56
CA LEU A 130 0.97 1.00 -17.50
C LEU A 130 0.57 2.26 -16.73
N LYS A 131 1.50 3.19 -16.54
CA LYS A 131 1.24 4.49 -15.90
C LYS A 131 0.92 5.53 -16.97
N ASN A 132 -0.26 6.15 -16.89
CA ASN A 132 -0.63 7.29 -17.73
C ASN A 132 -1.05 8.46 -16.83
N THR A 133 -0.25 9.52 -16.82
CA THR A 133 -0.40 10.64 -15.87
C THR A 133 -1.66 11.46 -16.13
N LYS A 134 -2.08 11.61 -17.38
CA LYS A 134 -3.34 12.27 -17.76
C LYS A 134 -4.55 11.55 -17.15
N ILE A 135 -4.68 10.25 -17.34
CA ILE A 135 -5.81 9.45 -16.80
C ILE A 135 -5.82 9.50 -15.27
N LEU A 136 -4.66 9.35 -14.63
CA LEU A 136 -4.57 9.38 -13.16
C LEU A 136 -4.89 10.77 -12.59
N GLY A 137 -4.37 11.83 -13.21
CA GLY A 137 -4.64 13.22 -12.82
C GLY A 137 -6.11 13.59 -12.98
N GLU A 138 -6.71 13.26 -14.13
CA GLU A 138 -8.14 13.48 -14.34
C GLU A 138 -9.00 12.67 -13.37
N THR A 139 -8.60 11.44 -13.04
CA THR A 139 -9.31 10.66 -12.00
C THR A 139 -9.31 11.40 -10.65
N CYS A 140 -8.20 12.04 -10.28
CA CYS A 140 -8.14 12.85 -9.07
C CYS A 140 -9.06 14.08 -9.17
N ASN A 141 -9.09 14.76 -10.31
CA ASN A 141 -9.99 15.89 -10.56
C ASN A 141 -11.46 15.48 -10.41
N LEU A 142 -11.84 14.30 -10.90
CA LEU A 142 -13.20 13.77 -10.77
C LEU A 142 -13.61 13.52 -9.31
N ILE A 143 -12.68 13.10 -8.45
CA ILE A 143 -12.92 12.98 -7.00
C ILE A 143 -13.06 14.38 -6.37
N MET A 144 -12.15 15.30 -6.70
CA MET A 144 -12.19 16.68 -6.19
C MET A 144 -13.49 17.40 -6.55
N ALA A 145 -14.01 17.16 -7.75
CA ALA A 145 -15.26 17.70 -8.27
C ALA A 145 -16.54 16.95 -7.83
N ASP A 146 -16.46 16.04 -6.85
CA ASP A 146 -17.58 15.21 -6.36
C ASP A 146 -18.25 14.30 -7.41
N SER A 147 -17.66 14.17 -8.61
CA SER A 147 -18.16 13.28 -9.66
C SER A 147 -17.91 11.81 -9.32
N ILE A 148 -16.87 11.53 -8.53
CA ILE A 148 -16.63 10.24 -7.90
C ILE A 148 -16.66 10.44 -6.38
N ASN A 149 -17.83 10.21 -5.79
CA ASN A 149 -18.08 10.42 -4.35
C ASN A 149 -18.47 9.13 -3.60
N ASN A 150 -18.52 7.98 -4.29
CA ASN A 150 -18.78 6.71 -3.64
C ASN A 150 -17.53 6.23 -2.88
N VAL A 151 -17.71 5.91 -1.59
CA VAL A 151 -16.62 5.52 -0.69
C VAL A 151 -15.82 4.29 -1.18
N GLU A 152 -16.48 3.27 -1.72
CA GLU A 152 -15.79 2.09 -2.26
C GLU A 152 -14.95 2.47 -3.48
N ALA A 153 -15.52 3.26 -4.39
CA ALA A 153 -14.82 3.70 -5.59
C ALA A 153 -13.59 4.55 -5.27
N VAL A 154 -13.74 5.54 -4.38
CA VAL A 154 -12.63 6.38 -3.91
C VAL A 154 -11.54 5.53 -3.27
N THR A 155 -11.90 4.56 -2.44
CA THR A 155 -10.94 3.66 -1.77
C THR A 155 -10.14 2.84 -2.78
N GLN A 156 -10.80 2.28 -3.79
CA GLN A 156 -10.12 1.50 -4.83
C GLN A 156 -9.21 2.38 -5.68
N ILE A 157 -9.66 3.58 -6.05
CA ILE A 157 -8.84 4.53 -6.79
C ILE A 157 -7.60 4.91 -5.98
N LEU A 158 -7.73 5.27 -4.71
CA LEU A 158 -6.58 5.59 -3.85
C LEU A 158 -5.60 4.43 -3.73
N ASN A 159 -6.09 3.19 -3.65
CA ASN A 159 -5.23 2.00 -3.63
C ASN A 159 -4.42 1.87 -4.94
N ILE A 160 -5.03 2.18 -6.07
CA ILE A 160 -4.36 2.17 -7.37
C ILE A 160 -3.32 3.30 -7.45
N LEU A 161 -3.66 4.51 -7.02
CA LEU A 161 -2.74 5.65 -6.98
C LEU A 161 -1.53 5.36 -6.08
N ALA A 162 -1.76 4.79 -4.89
CA ALA A 162 -0.71 4.37 -3.96
C ALA A 162 0.24 3.34 -4.58
N LYS A 163 -0.29 2.33 -5.28
CA LYS A 163 0.52 1.31 -5.96
C LYS A 163 1.34 1.87 -7.12
N PHE A 164 0.82 2.87 -7.84
CA PHE A 164 1.58 3.60 -8.84
C PHE A 164 2.57 4.61 -8.24
N LYS A 165 2.52 4.85 -6.92
CA LYS A 165 3.22 5.95 -6.25
C LYS A 165 2.96 7.28 -6.96
N TYR A 166 1.72 7.50 -7.36
CA TYR A 166 1.31 8.71 -8.08
C TYR A 166 1.13 9.87 -7.09
N SER A 167 1.62 11.05 -7.46
CA SER A 167 1.47 12.31 -6.72
C SER A 167 1.13 13.41 -7.72
N LEU A 168 0.06 14.16 -7.46
CA LEU A 168 -0.34 15.32 -8.26
C LEU A 168 0.71 16.42 -8.23
N SER A 169 1.36 16.61 -7.07
CA SER A 169 2.38 17.65 -6.90
C SER A 169 3.63 17.37 -7.74
N GLN A 170 3.93 16.11 -8.05
CA GLN A 170 5.04 15.76 -8.95
C GLN A 170 4.75 16.11 -10.41
N GLU A 171 3.48 16.16 -10.82
CA GLU A 171 3.10 16.48 -12.20
C GLU A 171 3.00 18.00 -12.45
N LEU A 172 2.81 18.77 -11.38
CA LEU A 172 2.82 20.21 -11.39
C LEU A 172 4.24 20.66 -11.01
N GLU A 173 5.12 20.83 -11.99
CA GLU A 173 6.50 21.29 -11.72
C GLU A 173 6.59 22.83 -11.66
N GLY A 174 7.54 23.33 -10.86
CA GLY A 174 7.98 24.74 -10.88
C GLY A 174 6.92 25.76 -10.45
N GLU A 175 6.82 26.86 -11.22
CA GLU A 175 5.97 28.01 -10.91
C GLU A 175 4.48 27.65 -10.77
N LYS A 176 4.00 26.64 -11.49
CA LYS A 176 2.59 26.21 -11.43
C LYS A 176 2.21 25.61 -10.08
N LEU A 177 3.12 24.86 -9.45
CA LEU A 177 2.88 24.30 -8.12
C LEU A 177 2.84 25.40 -7.07
N GLU A 178 3.76 26.35 -7.15
CA GLU A 178 3.81 27.48 -6.21
C GLU A 178 2.62 28.42 -6.41
N GLU A 179 2.14 28.60 -7.63
CA GLU A 179 0.90 29.33 -7.91
C GLU A 179 -0.32 28.63 -7.26
N VAL A 180 -0.47 27.33 -7.47
CA VAL A 180 -1.57 26.55 -6.86
C VAL A 180 -1.47 26.58 -5.33
N LYS A 181 -0.28 26.33 -4.76
CA LYS A 181 -0.06 26.48 -3.31
C LYS A 181 -0.42 27.88 -2.84
N GLY A 182 0.00 28.92 -3.55
CA GLY A 182 -0.31 30.32 -3.23
C GLY A 182 -1.80 30.61 -3.19
N GLN A 183 -2.57 30.06 -4.15
CA GLN A 183 -4.02 30.18 -4.21
C GLN A 183 -4.73 29.45 -3.05
N PHE A 184 -4.16 28.33 -2.58
CA PHE A 184 -4.76 27.47 -1.56
C PHE A 184 -4.03 27.52 -0.21
N GLY A 185 -3.38 28.64 0.13
CA GLY A 185 -2.83 28.87 1.47
C GLY A 185 -1.67 27.94 1.85
N GLY A 186 -0.86 27.52 0.87
CA GLY A 186 0.29 26.65 1.05
C GLY A 186 -0.02 25.16 1.02
N VAL A 187 -1.27 24.76 0.80
CA VAL A 187 -1.69 23.35 0.74
C VAL A 187 -1.34 22.77 -0.63
N THR A 188 -0.78 21.56 -0.64
CA THR A 188 -0.44 20.87 -1.89
C THR A 188 -1.67 20.24 -2.56
N PRO A 189 -1.68 20.05 -3.89
CA PRO A 189 -2.73 19.33 -4.60
C PRO A 189 -3.01 17.93 -4.05
N ASP A 190 -1.95 17.22 -3.63
CA ASP A 190 -2.09 15.92 -2.97
C ASP A 190 -2.84 16.05 -1.64
N GLU A 191 -2.46 17.00 -0.78
CA GLU A 191 -3.18 17.25 0.48
C GLU A 191 -4.65 17.62 0.24
N MET A 192 -4.96 18.42 -0.78
CA MET A 192 -6.35 18.75 -1.15
C MET A 192 -7.14 17.50 -1.56
N LEU A 193 -6.58 16.65 -2.41
CA LEU A 193 -7.21 15.38 -2.80
C LEU A 193 -7.50 14.51 -1.57
N LEU A 194 -6.53 14.39 -0.66
CA LEU A 194 -6.67 13.53 0.51
C LEU A 194 -7.68 14.09 1.51
N GLN A 195 -7.71 15.40 1.73
CA GLN A 195 -8.74 16.07 2.51
C GLN A 195 -10.13 15.84 1.91
N LYS A 196 -10.26 15.89 0.58
CA LYS A 196 -11.52 15.58 -0.10
C LYS A 196 -11.95 14.13 0.15
N CYS A 197 -11.03 13.18 -0.03
CA CYS A 197 -11.29 11.77 0.25
C CYS A 197 -11.73 11.57 1.71
N ALA A 198 -11.03 12.19 2.66
CA ALA A 198 -11.37 12.17 4.08
C ALA A 198 -12.79 12.70 4.34
N GLN A 199 -13.18 13.82 3.72
CA GLN A 199 -14.53 14.37 3.84
C GLN A 199 -15.60 13.43 3.31
N ILE A 200 -15.36 12.77 2.16
CA ILE A 200 -16.28 11.77 1.60
C ILE A 200 -16.48 10.62 2.61
N MET A 201 -15.39 10.11 3.19
CA MET A 201 -15.45 9.04 4.20
C MET A 201 -16.19 9.48 5.47
N LYS A 202 -15.95 10.71 5.95
CA LYS A 202 -16.63 11.26 7.12
C LYS A 202 -18.14 11.42 6.92
N LYS A 203 -18.59 11.71 5.70
CA LYS A 203 -20.02 11.81 5.36
C LYS A 203 -20.72 10.45 5.28
N GLU A 204 -20.03 9.38 4.92
CA GLU A 204 -20.62 8.05 4.77
C GLU A 204 -21.09 7.46 6.11
N PRO A 205 -22.38 7.19 6.33
CA PRO A 205 -22.87 6.76 7.64
C PRO A 205 -22.28 5.43 8.10
N VAL A 206 -22.09 4.48 7.17
CA VAL A 206 -21.59 3.14 7.47
C VAL A 206 -20.50 2.77 6.47
N ILE A 207 -19.27 2.69 6.96
CA ILE A 207 -18.14 2.23 6.15
C ILE A 207 -18.00 0.72 6.32
N LYS A 208 -17.92 -0.02 5.21
CA LYS A 208 -17.70 -1.47 5.26
C LYS A 208 -16.29 -1.78 5.77
N PRO A 209 -16.08 -2.84 6.57
CA PRO A 209 -14.78 -3.04 7.24
C PRO A 209 -13.59 -3.27 6.30
N HIS A 210 -13.78 -3.98 5.18
CA HIS A 210 -12.72 -4.16 4.19
C HIS A 210 -12.29 -2.83 3.54
N VAL A 211 -13.25 -1.91 3.36
CA VAL A 211 -12.98 -0.56 2.87
C VAL A 211 -12.17 0.22 3.89
N SER A 212 -12.52 0.10 5.17
CA SER A 212 -11.79 0.76 6.27
C SER A 212 -10.33 0.33 6.34
N CYS A 213 -10.05 -0.98 6.25
CA CYS A 213 -8.69 -1.52 6.22
C CYS A 213 -7.87 -0.95 5.05
N LEU A 214 -8.44 -1.01 3.84
CA LEU A 214 -7.78 -0.48 2.63
C LEU A 214 -7.58 1.03 2.73
N MET A 215 -8.55 1.77 3.25
CA MET A 215 -8.46 3.22 3.40
C MET A 215 -7.36 3.61 4.39
N ILE A 216 -7.29 2.97 5.55
CA ILE A 216 -6.22 3.20 6.55
C ILE A 216 -4.85 3.02 5.91
N TRP A 217 -4.65 1.93 5.16
CA TRP A 217 -3.41 1.68 4.42
C TRP A 217 -3.14 2.74 3.35
N ASN A 218 -4.15 3.07 2.55
CA ASN A 218 -3.99 4.03 1.45
C ASN A 218 -3.56 5.39 1.99
N LEU A 219 -4.26 5.90 3.01
CA LEU A 219 -3.95 7.18 3.66
C LEU A 219 -2.50 7.21 4.16
N TYR A 220 -2.02 6.11 4.75
CA TYR A 220 -0.61 5.97 5.11
C TYR A 220 0.31 6.02 3.88
N ALA A 221 0.01 5.20 2.86
CA ALA A 221 0.89 5.01 1.70
C ALA A 221 1.06 6.29 0.87
N ILE A 222 0.07 7.18 0.88
CA ILE A 222 0.09 8.48 0.20
C ILE A 222 0.42 9.66 1.13
N GLY A 223 0.82 9.39 2.38
CA GLY A 223 1.34 10.39 3.30
C GLY A 223 0.30 11.36 3.87
N TYR A 224 -0.96 10.92 4.02
CA TYR A 224 -2.01 11.72 4.65
C TYR A 224 -1.66 12.06 6.09
N ARG A 225 -1.71 13.34 6.45
CA ARG A 225 -1.48 13.77 7.83
C ARG A 225 -2.73 13.47 8.67
N SER A 226 -2.50 12.80 9.79
CA SER A 226 -3.52 12.18 10.64
C SER A 226 -4.69 13.11 10.96
N ASP A 227 -5.90 12.60 10.75
CA ASP A 227 -7.16 13.21 11.17
C ASP A 227 -7.83 12.25 12.16
N ARG A 228 -7.73 12.57 13.44
CA ARG A 228 -8.13 11.66 14.53
C ARG A 228 -9.59 11.21 14.41
N GLU A 229 -10.48 12.10 14.00
CA GLU A 229 -11.90 11.80 13.82
C GLU A 229 -12.12 10.73 12.72
N LEU A 230 -11.43 10.88 11.58
CA LEU A 230 -11.49 9.89 10.51
C LEU A 230 -10.89 8.56 10.96
N ILE A 231 -9.74 8.59 11.63
CA ILE A 231 -9.09 7.38 12.13
C ILE A 231 -10.01 6.64 13.12
N ASP A 232 -10.63 7.35 14.07
CA ASP A 232 -11.60 6.77 15.01
C ASP A 232 -12.76 6.08 14.27
N LYS A 233 -13.30 6.73 13.24
CA LYS A 233 -14.41 6.18 12.45
C LYS A 233 -14.01 4.92 11.68
N LEU A 234 -12.86 4.95 11.00
CA LEU A 234 -12.34 3.79 10.27
C LEU A 234 -11.99 2.64 11.21
N SER A 235 -11.40 2.93 12.37
CA SER A 235 -11.08 1.95 13.41
C SER A 235 -12.32 1.27 13.97
N LYS A 236 -13.41 2.00 14.24
CA LYS A 236 -14.69 1.40 14.70
C LYS A 236 -15.24 0.40 13.70
N SER A 237 -15.20 0.73 12.41
CA SER A 237 -15.60 -0.18 11.34
C SER A 237 -14.65 -1.38 11.21
N LEU A 238 -13.33 -1.16 11.34
CA LEU A 238 -12.34 -2.23 11.28
C LEU A 238 -12.57 -3.29 12.36
N VAL A 239 -12.86 -2.87 13.60
CA VAL A 239 -13.05 -3.75 14.77
C VAL A 239 -14.09 -4.84 14.51
N SER A 240 -15.16 -4.55 13.76
CA SER A 240 -16.25 -5.50 13.55
C SER A 240 -15.85 -6.74 12.73
N ASN A 241 -14.77 -6.69 11.94
CA ASN A 241 -14.33 -7.78 11.05
C ASN A 241 -12.84 -8.12 11.16
N LEU A 242 -12.18 -7.80 12.27
CA LEU A 242 -10.75 -8.08 12.47
C LEU A 242 -10.38 -9.54 12.17
N GLN A 243 -11.28 -10.48 12.45
CA GLN A 243 -11.06 -11.91 12.24
C GLN A 243 -10.90 -12.32 10.76
N LEU A 244 -11.40 -11.48 9.84
CA LEU A 244 -11.37 -11.72 8.40
C LEU A 244 -10.13 -11.10 7.73
N LEU A 245 -9.29 -10.37 8.46
CA LEU A 245 -8.09 -9.77 7.91
C LEU A 245 -7.09 -10.85 7.51
N SER A 246 -6.59 -10.73 6.28
CA SER A 246 -5.41 -11.49 5.84
C SER A 246 -4.16 -11.04 6.61
N PRO A 247 -3.11 -11.89 6.68
CA PRO A 247 -1.83 -11.53 7.29
C PRO A 247 -1.26 -10.21 6.77
N GLN A 248 -1.34 -9.98 5.46
CA GLN A 248 -0.83 -8.77 4.82
C GLN A 248 -1.62 -7.52 5.20
N GLU A 249 -2.95 -7.62 5.29
CA GLU A 249 -3.83 -6.52 5.73
C GLU A 249 -3.58 -6.16 7.19
N LEU A 250 -3.35 -7.17 8.03
CA LEU A 250 -3.02 -6.97 9.44
C LEU A 250 -1.72 -6.18 9.62
N VAL A 251 -0.65 -6.58 8.93
CA VAL A 251 0.64 -5.84 8.92
C VAL A 251 0.43 -4.40 8.43
N SER A 252 -0.37 -4.23 7.36
CA SER A 252 -0.65 -2.92 6.77
C SER A 252 -1.38 -1.99 7.76
N CYS A 253 -2.33 -2.51 8.54
CA CYS A 253 -3.01 -1.76 9.59
C CYS A 253 -2.03 -1.29 10.67
N PHE A 254 -1.20 -2.19 11.19
CA PHE A 254 -0.20 -1.85 12.21
C PHE A 254 0.74 -0.73 11.73
N LYS A 255 1.27 -0.84 10.51
CA LYS A 255 2.17 0.18 9.94
C LYS A 255 1.48 1.53 9.78
N ALA A 256 0.23 1.53 9.31
CA ALA A 256 -0.54 2.75 9.15
C ALA A 256 -0.81 3.44 10.50
N PHE A 257 -1.24 2.69 11.52
CA PHE A 257 -1.46 3.24 12.86
C PHE A 257 -0.17 3.74 13.53
N ALA A 258 0.94 3.04 13.32
CA ALA A 258 2.26 3.49 13.77
C ALA A 258 2.65 4.82 13.11
N TYR A 259 2.41 4.96 11.80
CA TYR A 259 2.64 6.21 11.09
C TYR A 259 1.77 7.36 11.62
N PHE A 260 0.47 7.13 11.82
CA PHE A 260 -0.44 8.14 12.39
C PHE A 260 -0.13 8.46 13.85
N GLY A 261 0.62 7.60 14.55
CA GLY A 261 0.95 7.75 15.96
C GLY A 261 -0.27 7.63 16.88
N TYR A 262 -1.37 7.09 16.37
CA TYR A 262 -2.63 7.01 17.07
C TYR A 262 -3.42 5.80 16.61
N VAL A 263 -3.90 5.02 17.57
CA VAL A 263 -4.88 3.95 17.38
C VAL A 263 -5.86 3.97 18.56
N PRO A 264 -7.17 3.82 18.33
CA PRO A 264 -8.14 3.63 19.40
C PRO A 264 -7.88 2.33 20.15
N GLU A 265 -8.11 2.32 21.47
CA GLU A 265 -7.79 1.18 22.33
C GLU A 265 -8.47 -0.12 21.87
N GLU A 266 -9.76 -0.07 21.53
CA GLU A 266 -10.51 -1.23 21.02
C GLU A 266 -9.89 -1.82 19.76
N ALA A 267 -9.50 -0.96 18.82
CA ALA A 267 -8.85 -1.38 17.58
C ALA A 267 -7.45 -1.96 17.85
N ARG A 268 -6.68 -1.33 18.74
CA ARG A 268 -5.36 -1.83 19.15
C ARG A 268 -5.46 -3.23 19.76
N SER A 269 -6.28 -3.38 20.79
CA SER A 269 -6.47 -4.66 21.48
C SER A 269 -6.98 -5.74 20.53
N GLY A 270 -7.92 -5.40 19.66
CA GLY A 270 -8.43 -6.30 18.63
C GLY A 270 -7.36 -6.73 17.62
N LEU A 271 -6.53 -5.81 17.14
CA LEU A 271 -5.43 -6.11 16.21
C LEU A 271 -4.37 -7.00 16.86
N ILE A 272 -4.02 -6.75 18.13
CA ILE A 272 -3.08 -7.59 18.89
C ILE A 272 -3.62 -9.01 19.01
N VAL A 273 -4.88 -9.16 19.44
CA VAL A 273 -5.53 -10.48 19.56
C VAL A 273 -5.54 -11.19 18.21
N GLN A 274 -5.83 -10.49 17.12
CA GLN A 274 -5.84 -11.08 15.79
C GLN A 274 -4.43 -11.47 15.31
N ALA A 275 -3.40 -10.69 15.65
CA ALA A 275 -2.00 -11.03 15.36
C ALA A 275 -1.57 -12.28 16.11
N ILE A 276 -1.95 -12.41 17.38
CA ILE A 276 -1.70 -13.61 18.18
C ILE A 276 -2.43 -14.83 17.57
N ARG A 277 -3.69 -14.68 17.17
CA ARG A 277 -4.48 -15.77 16.60
C ARG A 277 -4.01 -16.24 15.24
N SER A 278 -3.43 -15.34 14.45
CA SER A 278 -2.93 -15.63 13.09
C SER A 278 -1.42 -15.78 13.03
N SER A 279 -0.75 -15.90 14.18
CA SER A 279 0.70 -15.90 14.30
C SER A 279 1.38 -17.09 13.61
N ASP A 280 0.67 -18.20 13.46
CA ASP A 280 1.10 -19.40 12.73
C ASP A 280 1.09 -19.21 11.20
N LYS A 281 0.33 -18.22 10.70
CA LYS A 281 0.20 -17.89 9.27
C LYS A 281 1.06 -16.70 8.86
N LEU A 282 1.61 -15.96 9.82
CA LEU A 282 2.47 -14.81 9.59
C LEU A 282 3.91 -15.28 9.38
N ASP A 283 4.56 -14.80 8.32
CA ASP A 283 5.99 -14.98 8.18
C ASP A 283 6.75 -14.11 9.22
N PHE A 284 8.01 -14.45 9.48
CA PHE A 284 8.83 -13.73 10.46
C PHE A 284 8.98 -12.24 10.14
N LYS A 285 8.97 -11.89 8.85
CA LYS A 285 9.02 -10.50 8.40
C LYS A 285 7.78 -9.74 8.85
N SER A 286 6.60 -10.31 8.63
CA SER A 286 5.32 -9.76 9.02
C SER A 286 5.21 -9.61 10.54
N LEU A 287 5.63 -10.61 11.30
CA LEU A 287 5.68 -10.53 12.76
C LEU A 287 6.59 -9.40 13.25
N ALA A 288 7.79 -9.28 12.67
CA ALA A 288 8.71 -8.20 13.03
C ALA A 288 8.14 -6.82 12.70
N GLU A 289 7.51 -6.65 11.53
CA GLU A 289 6.86 -5.39 11.14
C GLU A 289 5.69 -5.04 12.07
N ILE A 290 4.92 -6.03 12.53
CA ILE A 290 3.84 -5.84 13.52
C ILE A 290 4.43 -5.38 14.86
N CYS A 291 5.47 -6.05 15.37
CA CYS A 291 6.11 -5.69 16.63
C CYS A 291 6.72 -4.28 16.59
N GLU A 292 7.45 -3.96 15.52
CA GLU A 292 8.04 -2.63 15.29
C GLU A 292 6.96 -1.54 15.27
N SER A 293 5.89 -1.78 14.53
CA SER A 293 4.76 -0.85 14.44
C SER A 293 4.05 -0.69 15.79
N HIS A 294 3.83 -1.79 16.52
CA HIS A 294 3.21 -1.76 17.83
C HIS A 294 4.07 -1.00 18.86
N ALA A 295 5.39 -1.19 18.83
CA ALA A 295 6.33 -0.45 19.67
C ALA A 295 6.21 1.06 19.46
N LEU A 296 6.20 1.50 18.20
CA LEU A 296 6.06 2.92 17.84
C LEU A 296 4.72 3.51 18.29
N ILE A 297 3.64 2.74 18.18
CA ILE A 297 2.32 3.14 18.68
C ILE A 297 2.38 3.35 20.20
N CYS A 298 2.94 2.39 20.93
CA CYS A 298 3.09 2.44 22.38
C CYS A 298 3.93 3.64 22.83
N GLU A 299 5.10 3.84 22.21
CA GLU A 299 5.97 4.98 22.47
C GLU A 299 5.24 6.31 22.30
N ARG A 300 4.54 6.51 21.18
CA ARG A 300 3.86 7.77 20.85
C ARG A 300 2.65 8.06 21.73
N GLN A 301 1.97 7.01 22.20
CA GLN A 301 0.79 7.15 23.05
C GLN A 301 1.10 7.03 24.55
N GLY A 302 2.37 6.81 24.93
CA GLY A 302 2.77 6.65 26.33
C GLY A 302 2.31 5.33 26.96
N TYR A 303 2.12 4.29 26.16
CA TYR A 303 1.73 2.96 26.64
C TYR A 303 2.93 2.01 26.68
N PHE A 304 2.81 0.97 27.52
CA PHE A 304 3.72 -0.16 27.44
C PHE A 304 3.29 -1.13 26.33
N PRO A 305 4.25 -1.78 25.65
CA PRO A 305 3.98 -2.87 24.72
C PRO A 305 3.24 -4.03 25.39
N ASP A 306 2.39 -4.73 24.64
CA ASP A 306 1.63 -5.87 25.13
C ASP A 306 2.56 -7.08 25.32
N LYS A 307 2.71 -7.52 26.57
CA LYS A 307 3.61 -8.62 26.95
C LYS A 307 3.19 -9.96 26.35
N THR A 308 1.89 -10.17 26.08
CA THR A 308 1.38 -11.41 25.51
C THR A 308 1.77 -11.54 24.05
N LEU A 309 1.61 -10.47 23.26
CA LEU A 309 2.06 -10.45 21.86
C LEU A 309 3.54 -10.81 21.75
N LEU A 310 4.36 -10.21 22.61
CA LEU A 310 5.81 -10.44 22.62
C LEU A 310 6.16 -11.86 23.06
N THR A 311 5.44 -12.41 24.04
CA THR A 311 5.62 -13.81 24.47
C THR A 311 5.26 -14.80 23.37
N VAL A 312 4.19 -14.54 22.61
CA VAL A 312 3.79 -15.41 21.48
C VAL A 312 4.83 -15.36 20.37
N VAL A 313 5.27 -14.16 19.99
CA VAL A 313 6.33 -13.96 19.00
C VAL A 313 7.60 -14.69 19.45
N ARG A 314 8.02 -14.51 20.71
CA ARG A 314 9.15 -15.23 21.33
C ARG A 314 9.01 -16.75 21.17
N ASN A 315 7.87 -17.33 21.53
CA ASN A 315 7.67 -18.78 21.45
C ASN A 315 7.73 -19.31 20.01
N LEU A 316 7.24 -18.55 19.04
CA LEU A 316 7.31 -18.91 17.62
C LEU A 316 8.75 -18.88 17.10
N ILE A 317 9.52 -17.89 17.52
CA ILE A 317 10.94 -17.75 17.22
C ILE A 317 11.71 -18.95 17.76
N VAL A 318 11.54 -19.28 19.04
CA VAL A 318 12.19 -20.44 19.67
C VAL A 318 11.82 -21.74 18.95
N LYS A 319 10.56 -21.89 18.57
CA LYS A 319 10.06 -23.07 17.84
C LYS A 319 10.67 -23.21 16.43
N HIS A 320 11.03 -22.11 15.77
CA HIS A 320 11.51 -22.08 14.38
C HIS A 320 12.99 -21.72 14.26
N ASN A 321 13.75 -21.80 15.36
CA ASN A 321 15.17 -21.41 15.50
C ASN A 321 16.18 -22.25 14.67
N ARG A 322 15.71 -22.88 13.59
CA ARG A 322 16.53 -23.62 12.62
C ARG A 322 16.83 -22.80 11.34
N GLU A 323 16.23 -21.63 11.14
CA GLU A 323 16.42 -20.82 9.93
C GLU A 323 17.33 -19.59 10.16
N ASP A 324 18.46 -19.50 9.43
CA ASP A 324 19.53 -18.47 9.53
C ASP A 324 19.09 -17.00 9.33
N LYS A 325 17.82 -16.76 8.96
CA LYS A 325 17.25 -15.41 8.77
C LYS A 325 16.50 -14.86 9.98
N LEU A 326 16.27 -15.68 11.02
CA LEU A 326 15.51 -15.33 12.22
C LEU A 326 16.20 -14.24 13.04
N GLY A 327 17.51 -14.35 13.27
CA GLY A 327 18.25 -13.48 14.20
C GLY A 327 18.07 -11.99 13.91
N LYS A 328 18.08 -11.58 12.64
CA LYS A 328 17.92 -10.17 12.24
C LYS A 328 16.50 -9.62 12.47
N LEU A 329 15.48 -10.47 12.38
CA LEU A 329 14.05 -10.10 12.48
C LEU A 329 13.55 -10.09 13.93
N VAL A 330 13.96 -11.10 14.70
CA VAL A 330 13.79 -11.19 16.16
C VAL A 330 14.40 -9.99 16.83
N TYR A 331 15.59 -9.62 16.37
CA TYR A 331 16.36 -8.57 16.96
C TYR A 331 15.78 -7.18 16.69
N LYS A 332 15.34 -6.89 15.46
CA LYS A 332 14.69 -5.62 15.11
C LYS A 332 13.39 -5.40 15.90
N ALA A 333 12.66 -6.49 16.19
CA ALA A 333 11.46 -6.44 17.01
C ALA A 333 11.77 -6.23 18.50
N SER A 334 12.85 -6.85 19.01
CA SER A 334 13.18 -6.83 20.44
C SER A 334 13.93 -5.54 20.85
N SER A 335 14.77 -4.98 19.98
CA SER A 335 15.57 -3.77 20.24
C SER A 335 14.76 -2.48 20.42
N MET A 336 13.44 -2.54 20.25
CA MET A 336 12.52 -1.40 20.40
C MET A 336 11.85 -1.33 21.79
N PHE A 337 12.23 -2.22 22.71
CA PHE A 337 11.60 -2.33 24.03
C PHE A 337 12.63 -2.19 25.16
N ASN A 338 12.51 -1.13 25.96
CA ASN A 338 13.37 -0.82 27.12
C ASN A 338 12.96 -1.57 28.41
N ASP A 339 12.24 -2.70 28.32
CA ASP A 339 11.75 -3.40 29.52
C ASP A 339 12.83 -4.38 30.02
N GLU A 340 13.15 -4.30 31.32
CA GLU A 340 14.26 -5.00 32.01
C GLU A 340 14.16 -6.54 31.86
N VAL A 341 12.94 -7.07 31.80
CA VAL A 341 12.65 -8.51 31.62
C VAL A 341 12.93 -9.01 30.19
N GLN A 342 12.91 -8.12 29.19
CA GLN A 342 13.17 -8.48 27.78
C GLN A 342 14.66 -8.41 27.43
N LEU A 343 15.39 -7.53 28.13
CA LEU A 343 16.83 -7.37 28.07
C LEU A 343 17.58 -8.66 28.43
N THR A 344 17.21 -9.33 29.52
CA THR A 344 17.82 -10.61 29.93
C THR A 344 17.68 -11.70 28.87
N HIS A 345 16.53 -11.80 28.20
CA HIS A 345 16.30 -12.83 27.18
C HIS A 345 16.92 -12.51 25.82
N GLN A 346 17.03 -11.22 25.46
CA GLN A 346 17.81 -10.80 24.29
C GLN A 346 19.26 -11.23 24.41
N MET A 347 19.82 -11.16 25.61
CA MET A 347 21.16 -11.63 25.89
C MET A 347 21.27 -13.15 25.80
N GLU A 348 20.32 -13.91 26.36
CA GLU A 348 20.28 -15.38 26.21
C GLU A 348 20.31 -15.84 24.74
N LEU A 349 19.55 -15.17 23.86
CA LEU A 349 19.56 -15.46 22.42
C LEU A 349 20.87 -15.05 21.75
N MET A 350 21.44 -13.90 22.12
CA MET A 350 22.73 -13.47 21.58
C MET A 350 23.88 -14.39 22.01
N ILE A 351 23.87 -14.88 23.25
CA ILE A 351 24.84 -15.85 23.74
C ILE A 351 24.72 -17.16 22.95
N ALA A 352 23.48 -17.61 22.71
CA ALA A 352 23.23 -18.79 21.88
C ALA A 352 23.68 -18.62 20.41
N HIS A 353 23.81 -17.37 19.94
CA HIS A 353 24.32 -17.02 18.61
C HIS A 353 25.74 -16.45 18.61
N ARG A 354 26.40 -16.35 19.77
CA ARG A 354 27.71 -15.71 19.95
C ARG A 354 28.77 -16.39 19.10
N ASP A 355 28.80 -17.71 19.13
CA ASP A 355 29.74 -18.52 18.36
C ASP A 355 29.51 -18.42 16.83
N ARG A 356 28.30 -18.02 16.41
CA ARG A 356 28.01 -17.72 15.00
C ARG A 356 28.38 -16.29 14.64
N LEU A 357 28.14 -15.32 15.52
CA LEU A 357 28.54 -13.92 15.32
C LEU A 357 30.06 -13.77 15.28
N SER A 358 30.79 -14.52 16.10
CA SER A 358 32.26 -14.56 16.08
C SER A 358 32.85 -15.32 14.89
N ALA A 359 32.10 -16.25 14.30
CA ALA A 359 32.52 -17.02 13.13
C ALA A 359 32.22 -16.33 11.78
N ILE A 360 31.45 -15.23 11.78
CA ILE A 360 31.14 -14.47 10.57
C ILE A 360 32.26 -13.44 10.35
N GLU A 361 33.19 -13.74 9.44
CA GLU A 361 34.19 -12.77 8.94
C GLU A 361 33.55 -11.62 8.14
N ASP A 362 32.27 -11.76 7.77
CA ASP A 362 31.55 -10.82 6.92
C ASP A 362 30.91 -9.71 7.75
N SER A 363 31.61 -8.58 7.84
CA SER A 363 31.29 -7.40 8.66
C SER A 363 29.92 -6.78 8.40
N ASN A 364 29.16 -7.23 7.39
CA ASN A 364 27.88 -6.66 6.97
C ASN A 364 26.63 -7.26 7.65
N TYR A 365 26.79 -8.08 8.68
CA TYR A 365 25.64 -8.78 9.26
C TYR A 365 24.69 -7.85 10.04
N LEU A 366 25.22 -6.82 10.72
CA LEU A 366 24.46 -5.86 11.54
C LEU A 366 24.75 -4.43 11.13
N LEU A 367 23.74 -3.62 10.78
CA LEU A 367 23.92 -2.19 10.48
C LEU A 367 24.32 -1.40 11.75
N PRO A 368 24.97 -0.21 11.64
CA PRO A 368 25.41 0.56 12.81
C PRO A 368 24.28 0.93 13.76
N LYS A 369 23.09 1.22 13.21
CA LYS A 369 21.87 1.43 14.01
C LYS A 369 21.55 0.24 14.91
N GLN A 370 21.70 -0.97 14.38
CA GLN A 370 21.40 -2.21 15.08
C GLN A 370 22.45 -2.45 16.18
N VAL A 371 23.72 -2.20 15.89
CA VAL A 371 24.82 -2.31 16.86
C VAL A 371 24.67 -1.30 18.00
N ALA A 372 24.33 -0.04 17.69
CA ALA A 372 24.09 0.98 18.71
C ALA A 372 22.93 0.64 19.65
N GLN A 373 21.84 0.11 19.08
CA GLN A 373 20.72 -0.41 19.87
C GLN A 373 21.15 -1.59 20.74
N PHE A 374 22.01 -2.48 20.25
CA PHE A 374 22.48 -3.67 20.97
C PHE A 374 23.30 -3.27 22.18
N MET A 375 24.30 -2.41 21.99
CA MET A 375 25.17 -1.98 23.06
C MET A 375 24.39 -1.24 24.13
N ASN A 376 23.41 -0.41 23.74
CA ASN A 376 22.55 0.28 24.69
C ASN A 376 21.63 -0.68 25.46
N ALA A 377 21.09 -1.70 24.80
CA ALA A 377 20.34 -2.75 25.49
C ALA A 377 21.26 -3.50 26.47
N PHE A 378 22.39 -4.02 25.98
CA PHE A 378 23.40 -4.70 26.78
C PHE A 378 23.85 -3.89 28.02
N ALA A 379 23.97 -2.57 27.90
CA ALA A 379 24.34 -1.69 29.02
C ALA A 379 23.20 -1.41 30.01
N LEU A 380 21.96 -1.66 29.61
CA LEU A 380 20.77 -1.53 30.46
C LEU A 380 20.37 -2.86 31.13
N SER A 381 20.87 -3.99 30.64
CA SER A 381 20.73 -5.28 31.32
C SER A 381 21.71 -5.42 32.48
N GLU A 382 21.29 -6.10 33.56
CA GLU A 382 22.18 -6.53 34.66
C GLU A 382 23.12 -7.69 34.28
N TYR A 383 23.17 -8.06 33.01
CA TYR A 383 23.88 -9.22 32.52
C TYR A 383 25.14 -8.77 31.75
N TYR A 384 26.25 -9.47 31.97
CA TYR A 384 27.58 -9.10 31.50
C TYR A 384 28.22 -10.27 30.73
N ASP A 385 28.25 -10.17 29.39
CA ASP A 385 29.08 -11.00 28.50
C ASP A 385 30.09 -10.14 27.73
N PHE A 386 31.31 -10.07 28.26
CA PHE A 386 32.38 -9.25 27.71
C PHE A 386 32.75 -9.62 26.26
N GLU A 387 32.71 -10.92 25.92
CA GLU A 387 33.07 -11.40 24.58
C GLU A 387 32.05 -10.92 23.54
N LEU A 388 30.77 -11.00 23.88
CA LEU A 388 29.69 -10.50 23.04
C LEU A 388 29.76 -8.98 22.84
N TYR A 389 30.08 -8.25 23.91
CA TYR A 389 30.25 -6.80 23.83
C TYR A 389 31.43 -6.41 22.92
N GLN A 390 32.56 -7.13 23.00
CA GLN A 390 33.70 -6.92 22.12
C GLN A 390 33.36 -7.19 20.65
N VAL A 391 32.57 -8.24 20.36
CA VAL A 391 32.11 -8.53 19.00
C VAL A 391 31.23 -7.40 18.46
N LEU A 392 30.32 -6.85 19.28
CA LEU A 392 29.50 -5.70 18.90
C LEU A 392 30.34 -4.44 18.65
N GLU A 393 31.33 -4.17 19.50
CA GLU A 393 32.26 -3.05 19.32
C GLU A 393 33.06 -3.19 18.02
N GLN A 394 33.57 -4.39 17.72
CA GLN A 394 34.26 -4.67 16.46
C GLN A 394 33.36 -4.47 15.23
N CYS A 395 32.11 -4.94 15.28
CA CYS A 395 31.14 -4.70 14.21
C CYS A 395 30.88 -3.20 13.99
N LEU A 396 30.77 -2.40 15.08
CA LEU A 396 30.58 -0.95 14.96
C LEU A 396 31.81 -0.28 14.35
N VAL A 397 33.01 -0.61 14.81
CA VAL A 397 34.27 -0.04 14.33
C VAL A 397 34.44 -0.29 12.83
N GLN A 398 34.10 -1.49 12.36
CA GLN A 398 34.16 -1.86 10.94
C GLN A 398 33.16 -1.09 10.06
N GLN A 399 32.10 -0.53 10.63
CA GLN A 399 31.06 0.21 9.91
C GLN A 399 30.88 1.65 10.43
N MET A 400 31.90 2.21 11.09
CA MET A 400 31.81 3.50 11.76
C MET A 400 31.48 4.65 10.80
N ASP A 401 31.96 4.56 9.56
CA ASP A 401 31.68 5.54 8.49
C ASP A 401 30.20 5.57 8.06
N LEU A 402 29.44 4.52 8.36
CA LEU A 402 28.00 4.41 8.09
C LEU A 402 27.14 4.82 9.30
N ALA A 403 27.76 5.06 10.46
CA ALA A 403 27.06 5.39 11.70
C ALA A 403 26.65 6.87 11.73
N THR A 404 25.42 7.13 12.17
CA THR A 404 24.94 8.51 12.40
C THR A 404 25.37 9.01 13.78
N GLY A 405 25.51 10.33 13.96
CA GLY A 405 25.83 10.95 15.26
C GLY A 405 24.99 10.43 16.45
N PRO A 406 23.65 10.33 16.34
CA PRO A 406 22.81 9.77 17.40
C PRO A 406 23.15 8.32 17.78
N GLN A 407 23.55 7.48 16.82
CA GLN A 407 23.94 6.09 17.08
C GLN A 407 25.26 6.03 17.86
N LEU A 408 26.23 6.87 17.51
CA LEU A 408 27.49 6.96 18.23
C LEU A 408 27.31 7.46 19.67
N VAL A 409 26.43 8.44 19.88
CA VAL A 409 26.06 8.91 21.23
C VAL A 409 25.43 7.79 22.04
N GLN A 410 24.55 6.99 21.44
CA GLN A 410 23.92 5.85 22.09
C GLN A 410 24.94 4.77 22.51
N VAL A 411 25.92 4.48 21.65
CA VAL A 411 27.03 3.57 21.96
C VAL A 411 27.91 4.13 23.07
N PHE A 412 28.27 5.40 23.01
CA PHE A 412 29.10 6.02 24.03
C PHE A 412 28.41 6.00 25.40
N GLY A 413 27.11 6.30 25.45
CA GLY A 413 26.31 6.18 26.67
C GLY A 413 26.20 4.74 27.18
N ALA A 414 26.21 3.74 26.30
CA ALA A 414 26.28 2.33 26.69
C ALA A 414 27.63 1.99 27.36
N HIS A 415 28.74 2.39 26.73
CA HIS A 415 30.10 2.21 27.24
C HIS A 415 30.29 2.87 28.62
N GLN A 416 29.81 4.10 28.77
CA GLN A 416 29.90 4.84 30.03
C GLN A 416 29.13 4.12 31.15
N ARG A 417 27.93 3.58 30.87
CA ARG A 417 27.14 2.84 31.85
C ARG A 417 27.81 1.54 32.28
N LEU A 418 28.36 0.78 31.33
CA LEU A 418 29.09 -0.45 31.65
C LEU A 418 30.34 -0.17 32.48
N THR A 419 31.06 0.93 32.18
CA THR A 419 32.24 1.35 32.95
C THR A 419 31.88 1.77 34.38
N LEU A 420 30.68 2.31 34.60
CA LEU A 420 30.21 2.73 35.92
C LEU A 420 29.67 1.57 36.77
N ASN A 421 29.22 0.49 36.12
CA ASN A 421 28.65 -0.68 36.80
C ASN A 421 29.66 -1.81 37.05
N MET A 422 30.85 -1.73 36.43
CA MET A 422 32.03 -2.54 36.76
C MET A 422 32.81 -1.91 37.91
#